data_AF-A0A3M6FUI5-F1
#
_entry.id   AF-A0A3M6FUI5-F1
#
_cell.length_a   1.000
_cell.length_b   1.000
_cell.length_c   1.000
_cell.angle_alpha   90.00
_cell.angle_beta   90.00
_cell.angle_gamma   90.00
#
_symmetry.space_group_name_H-M   'P 1'
#
loop_
_entity.id
_entity.type
_entity.pdbx_description
1 polymer ?
#
loop_
_entity_poly.entity_id
_entity_poly.type
_entity_poly.pdbx_seq_one_letter_code
_entity_poly.pdbx_strand_id
1 'polypeptide(L)'
;MIREARVAYGGMAAIPKRAAACERALVGQLWSNETVEQACAALSEDFTPLSDFRASKEYRLLSAQNLLRKYFIEVQTPAVATRVTDYV
;
A
#
# COMPACT_ATOMS: atom_id res chain seq x y z
N MET A 1 14.45 -5.29 -10.92
CA MET A 1 13.10 -5.84 -11.21
C MET A 1 12.60 -6.57 -9.97
N ILE A 2 11.32 -6.43 -9.66
CA ILE A 2 10.66 -7.04 -8.50
C ILE A 2 10.41 -8.52 -8.81
N ARG A 3 11.04 -9.42 -8.05
CA ARG A 3 10.88 -10.87 -8.26
C ARG A 3 9.62 -11.42 -7.61
N GLU A 4 9.32 -10.96 -6.40
CA GLU A 4 8.16 -11.34 -5.62
C GLU A 4 7.60 -10.12 -4.89
N ALA A 5 6.28 -10.07 -4.74
CA ALA A 5 5.58 -9.07 -3.95
C ALA A 5 4.55 -9.74 -3.05
N ARG A 6 4.54 -9.37 -1.77
CA ARG A 6 3.52 -9.78 -0.79
C ARG A 6 2.99 -8.53 -0.11
N VAL A 7 1.74 -8.19 -0.43
CA VAL A 7 1.07 -6.98 0.06
C VAL A 7 -0.23 -7.43 0.71
N ALA A 8 -0.40 -7.10 1.99
CA ALA A 8 -1.59 -7.49 2.75
C ALA A 8 -2.05 -6.34 3.65
N TYR A 9 -3.35 -6.23 3.82
CA TYR A 9 -3.97 -5.20 4.66
C TYR A 9 -4.97 -5.82 5.64
N GLY A 10 -4.98 -5.28 6.86
CA GLY A 10 -6.06 -5.46 7.83
C GLY A 10 -7.02 -4.26 7.79
N GLY A 11 -8.29 -4.46 8.15
CA GLY A 11 -9.29 -3.38 8.19
C GLY A 11 -9.77 -2.86 6.83
N MET A 12 -9.32 -3.48 5.73
CA MET A 12 -9.73 -3.18 4.34
C MET A 12 -10.79 -4.16 3.80
N ALA A 13 -11.01 -5.28 4.49
CA ALA A 13 -11.98 -6.31 4.18
C ALA A 13 -12.47 -6.97 5.49
N ALA A 14 -13.42 -7.90 5.39
CA ALA A 14 -13.95 -8.64 6.55
C ALA A 14 -12.86 -9.45 7.30
N ILE A 15 -11.81 -9.87 6.59
CA ILE A 15 -10.64 -10.57 7.14
C ILE A 15 -9.35 -9.92 6.61
N PRO A 16 -8.20 -10.09 7.29
CA PRO A 16 -6.90 -9.75 6.71
C PRO A 16 -6.74 -10.48 5.36
N LYS A 17 -6.44 -9.72 4.31
CA LYS A 17 -6.42 -10.22 2.93
C LYS A 17 -5.22 -9.66 2.17
N ARG A 18 -4.64 -10.48 1.29
CA ARG A 18 -3.62 -10.07 0.32
C ARG A 18 -4.22 -9.27 -0.84
N ALA A 19 -3.49 -8.27 -1.31
CA ALA A 19 -3.83 -7.41 -2.42
C ALA A 19 -3.31 -8.04 -3.73
N ALA A 20 -4.04 -9.00 -4.29
CA ALA A 20 -3.58 -9.81 -5.41
C ALA A 20 -3.42 -8.99 -6.70
N ALA A 21 -4.28 -8.01 -6.96
CA ALA A 21 -4.14 -7.12 -8.11
C ALA A 21 -2.91 -6.22 -7.96
N CYS A 22 -2.72 -5.63 -6.79
CA CYS A 22 -1.52 -4.86 -6.45
C CYS A 22 -0.23 -5.68 -6.61
N GLU A 23 -0.20 -6.92 -6.11
CA GLU A 23 0.98 -7.79 -6.23
C GLU A 23 1.30 -8.13 -7.69
N ARG A 24 0.29 -8.43 -8.51
CA ARG A 24 0.48 -8.67 -9.94
C ARG A 24 1.01 -7.44 -10.68
N ALA A 25 0.58 -6.24 -10.30
CA ALA A 25 1.08 -4.99 -10.88
C ALA A 25 2.56 -4.73 -10.55
N LEU A 26 3.07 -5.30 -9.45
CA LEU A 26 4.46 -5.14 -9.01
C LEU A 26 5.40 -6.19 -9.64
N VAL A 27 5.01 -7.47 -9.64
CA VAL A 27 5.90 -8.55 -10.07
C VAL A 27 6.33 -8.37 -11.52
N GLY A 28 7.63 -8.51 -11.79
CA GLY A 28 8.22 -8.35 -13.12
C GLY A 28 8.48 -6.89 -13.54
N GLN A 29 8.08 -5.90 -12.74
CA GLN A 29 8.33 -4.49 -13.03
C GLN A 29 9.62 -3.97 -12.36
N LEU A 30 10.10 -2.81 -12.79
CA LEU A 30 11.15 -2.08 -12.08
C LEU A 30 10.59 -1.44 -10.80
N TRP A 31 11.40 -1.30 -9.76
CA TRP A 31 10.98 -0.58 -8.56
C TRP A 31 11.09 0.93 -8.80
N SER A 32 10.09 1.48 -9.48
CA SER A 32 10.02 2.89 -9.88
C SER A 32 8.74 3.56 -9.37
N ASN A 33 8.70 4.90 -9.42
CA ASN A 33 7.52 5.67 -9.02
C ASN A 33 6.29 5.31 -9.86
N GLU A 34 6.46 5.16 -11.17
CA GLU A 34 5.38 4.76 -12.09
C GLU A 34 4.79 3.40 -11.71
N THR A 35 5.64 2.39 -11.48
CA THR A 35 5.20 1.06 -11.06
C THR A 35 4.44 1.10 -9.74
N VAL A 36 4.88 1.91 -8.78
CA VAL A 36 4.21 2.07 -7.49
C VAL A 36 2.85 2.74 -7.63
N GLU A 37 2.72 3.75 -8.49
CA GLU A 37 1.41 4.39 -8.73
C GLU A 37 0.43 3.44 -9.43
N GLN A 38 0.89 2.62 -10.38
CA GLN A 38 0.07 1.57 -10.99
C GLN A 38 -0.41 0.55 -9.94
N ALA A 39 0.50 0.10 -9.07
CA ALA A 39 0.15 -0.81 -7.98
C ALA A 39 -0.82 -0.16 -6.96
N CYS A 40 -0.69 1.15 -6.68
CA CYS A 40 -1.62 1.89 -5.85
C CYS A 40 -3.02 1.95 -6.47
N ALA A 41 -3.13 2.18 -7.78
CA ALA A 41 -4.42 2.16 -8.48
C ALA A 41 -5.09 0.79 -8.39
N ALA A 42 -4.32 -0.30 -8.57
CA ALA A 42 -4.81 -1.67 -8.48
C ALA A 42 -5.37 -2.05 -7.09
N LEU A 43 -5.03 -1.33 -6.02
CA LEU A 43 -5.63 -1.57 -4.68
C LEU A 43 -7.14 -1.34 -4.66
N SER A 44 -7.68 -0.52 -5.57
CA SER A 44 -9.12 -0.30 -5.69
C SER A 44 -9.87 -1.53 -6.23
N GLU A 45 -9.19 -2.43 -6.93
CA GLU A 45 -9.75 -3.71 -7.38
C GLU A 45 -9.70 -4.78 -6.27
N ASP A 46 -8.73 -4.66 -5.36
CA ASP A 46 -8.53 -5.62 -4.28
C ASP A 46 -9.49 -5.41 -3.09
N PHE A 47 -9.91 -4.16 -2.86
CA PHE A 47 -10.64 -3.77 -1.64
C PHE A 47 -11.80 -2.80 -1.90
N THR A 48 -12.92 -3.08 -1.24
CA THR A 48 -14.06 -2.16 -1.10
C THR A 48 -14.35 -2.00 0.39
N PRO A 49 -13.57 -1.16 1.11
CA PRO A 49 -13.71 -1.04 2.56
C PRO A 49 -15.03 -0.38 2.95
N LEU A 50 -15.47 -0.63 4.19
CA LEU A 50 -16.63 0.03 4.78
C LEU A 50 -16.23 1.38 5.38
N SER A 51 -17.18 2.31 5.38
CA SER A 51 -17.10 3.52 6.21
C SER A 51 -17.69 3.23 7.59
N ASP A 52 -17.02 3.68 8.66
CA ASP A 52 -17.52 3.63 10.04
C ASP A 52 -16.99 4.84 10.85
N PHE A 53 -17.22 4.85 12.17
CA PHE A 53 -16.78 5.93 13.07
C PHE A 53 -15.26 6.13 13.11
N ARG A 54 -14.45 5.14 12.67
CA ARG A 54 -12.99 5.23 12.67
C ARG A 54 -12.47 5.91 11.42
N ALA A 55 -13.07 5.61 10.26
CA ALA A 55 -12.65 6.15 8.97
C ALA A 55 -13.68 5.88 7.86
N SER A 56 -13.72 6.78 6.87
CA SER A 56 -14.43 6.54 5.62
C SER A 56 -13.72 5.51 4.72
N LYS A 57 -14.47 4.89 3.81
CA LYS A 57 -13.93 3.97 2.80
C LYS A 57 -12.85 4.62 1.93
N GLU A 58 -13.03 5.89 1.55
CA GLU A 58 -12.07 6.66 0.74
C GLU A 58 -10.78 6.87 1.51
N TYR A 59 -10.88 7.23 2.79
CA TYR A 59 -9.70 7.43 3.65
C TYR A 59 -8.92 6.14 3.87
N ARG A 60 -9.63 5.02 4.07
CA ARG A 60 -9.00 3.69 4.20
C ARG A 60 -8.24 3.30 2.94
N LEU A 61 -8.84 3.48 1.77
CA LEU A 61 -8.19 3.21 0.48
C LEU A 61 -6.99 4.12 0.24
N LEU A 62 -7.14 5.42 0.49
CA LEU A 62 -6.04 6.39 0.37
C LEU A 62 -4.89 6.04 1.31
N SER A 63 -5.20 5.64 2.54
CA SER A 63 -4.20 5.22 3.53
C SER A 63 -3.44 3.97 3.08
N ALA A 64 -4.13 2.96 2.52
CA ALA A 64 -3.48 1.78 1.95
C ALA A 64 -2.50 2.15 0.82
N GLN A 65 -2.92 3.01 -0.11
CA GLN A 65 -2.06 3.50 -1.18
C GLN A 65 -0.86 4.29 -0.64
N ASN A 66 -1.08 5.16 0.34
CA ASN A 66 -0.01 5.95 0.95
C ASN A 66 1.00 5.11 1.72
N LEU A 67 0.58 3.99 2.33
CA LEU A 67 1.51 3.05 2.96
C LEU A 67 2.43 2.38 1.93
N LEU A 68 1.92 2.06 0.73
CA LEU A 68 2.74 1.55 -0.36
C LEU A 68 3.72 2.61 -0.88
N ARG A 69 3.26 3.86 -1.08
CA ARG A 69 4.13 5.01 -1.44
C ARG A 69 5.20 5.27 -0.38
N LYS A 70 4.81 5.23 0.90
CA LYS A 70 5.73 5.36 2.04
C LYS A 70 6.82 4.28 1.98
N TYR A 71 6.45 3.02 1.74
CA TYR A 71 7.43 1.93 1.62
C TYR A 71 8.40 2.15 0.46
N PHE A 72 7.91 2.66 -0.68
CA PHE A 72 8.77 3.06 -1.79
C PHE A 72 9.80 4.12 -1.39
N ILE A 73 9.36 5.20 -0.73
CA ILE A 73 10.26 6.25 -0.23
C ILE A 73 11.26 5.68 0.78
N GLU A 74 10.80 4.84 1.70
CA GLU A 74 11.64 4.26 2.76
C GLU A 74 12.77 3.39 2.20
N VAL A 75 12.50 2.61 1.15
CA VAL A 75 13.52 1.78 0.48
C VAL A 75 14.48 2.62 -0.36
N GLN A 76 14.01 3.70 -1.01
CA GLN A 76 14.86 4.53 -1.86
C GLN A 76 15.69 5.56 -1.09
N THR A 77 15.15 6.09 -0.01
CA THR A 77 15.77 7.16 0.79
C THR A 77 15.75 6.81 2.27
N PRO A 78 16.63 5.88 2.73
CA PRO A 78 16.62 5.39 4.11
C PRO A 78 16.87 6.47 5.18
N ALA A 79 17.48 7.60 4.79
CA ALA A 79 17.74 8.72 5.69
C ALA A 79 16.49 9.57 5.98
N VAL A 80 15.42 9.44 5.19
CA VAL A 80 14.17 10.16 5.44
C VAL A 80 13.40 9.40 6.52
N ALA A 81 13.14 10.09 7.64
CA ALA A 81 12.28 9.57 8.69
C ALA A 81 10.84 9.41 8.15
N THR A 82 10.41 8.17 7.96
CA THR A 82 9.03 7.85 7.54
C THR A 82 8.22 7.19 8.66
N ARG A 83 8.86 6.81 9.77
CA ARG A 83 8.24 6.13 10.91
C ARG A 83 8.30 7.03 12.13
N VAL A 84 7.25 7.02 12.94
CA VAL A 84 7.24 7.67 14.25
C VAL A 84 7.84 6.68 15.24
N THR A 85 9.15 6.76 15.45
CA THR A 85 9.90 5.91 16.39
C THR A 85 10.21 6.60 17.71
N ASP A 86 10.16 7.93 17.72
CA ASP A 86 10.42 8.75 18.88
C ASP A 86 9.10 9.30 19.41
N TYR A 87 8.71 8.84 20.60
CA TYR A 87 7.64 9.46 21.38
C TYR A 87 8.29 10.51 22.29
N VAL A 88 7.90 11.77 22.12
CA VAL A 88 8.13 12.82 23.13
C VAL A 88 7.06 12.74 24.20
#